data_AF-A0A3M2T7H7-F1
#
_entry.id   AF-A0A3M2T7H7-F1
#
_cell.length_a   1.000
_cell.length_b   1.000
_cell.length_c   1.000
_cell.angle_alpha   90.00
_cell.angle_beta   90.00
_cell.angle_gamma   90.00
#
_symmetry.space_group_name_H-M   'P 1'
#
loop_
_entity.id
_entity.type
_entity.pdbx_description
1 polymer ?
#
loop_
_entity_poly.entity_id
_entity_poly.type
_entity_poly.pdbx_seq_one_letter_code
_entity_poly.pdbx_strand_id
1 'polypeptide(L)'
;MLPPCDPAVLQSNPQFSSLYQHLTTSLLNPDGSTRASDTQPARRAAVEDLKGCRIRNAKKQIKKRTLRQLAFDGEGGLPDQHQDTVAVISLYLDSSRQNGKEAGDTLALLAPDIEAFYSSIPAVINPFSEILSSSIASLRMIANAGTKTTPVQSSESSRPRPRARQSASNTATPLSSQLSARVRSLRETQLVELPASRRQMTLTAAEVLATRAQVLEQTVVLLERAKHGALARATKAKAEHLATVAQGMEGKLNVTKFDVIAQIYSPETIAALDRYRQHLGDVRERLEERQELVSQELKAYDAQGRSCQETGSMAEIVQRYGKLAREVEAVKVELRRLE
;
A
#
# COMPACT_ATOMS: atom_id res chain seq x y z
N MET A 1 -4.67 48.94 2.56
CA MET A 1 -4.55 48.05 1.38
C MET A 1 -5.89 48.00 0.67
N LEU A 2 -5.95 48.51 -0.57
CA LEU A 2 -7.11 48.29 -1.43
C LEU A 2 -7.12 46.82 -1.85
N PRO A 3 -8.22 46.08 -1.64
CA PRO A 3 -8.32 44.69 -2.08
C PRO A 3 -8.19 44.63 -3.61
N PRO A 4 -7.51 43.61 -4.16
CA PRO A 4 -7.40 43.44 -5.61
C PRO A 4 -8.81 43.27 -6.20
N CYS A 5 -9.20 44.18 -7.10
CA CYS A 5 -10.47 44.10 -7.82
C CYS A 5 -10.43 43.01 -8.90
N ASP A 6 -11.57 42.33 -9.07
CA ASP A 6 -11.75 41.31 -10.10
C ASP A 6 -11.61 41.95 -11.50
N PRO A 7 -10.76 41.40 -12.40
CA PRO A 7 -10.59 41.91 -13.76
C PRO A 7 -11.90 42.00 -14.56
N ALA A 8 -12.90 41.16 -14.26
CA ALA A 8 -14.21 41.23 -14.91
C ALA A 8 -14.97 42.54 -14.59
N VAL A 9 -14.86 43.02 -13.35
CA VAL A 9 -15.50 44.27 -12.91
C VAL A 9 -14.81 45.48 -13.54
N LEU A 10 -13.48 45.44 -13.66
CA LEU A 10 -12.68 46.49 -14.32
C LEU A 10 -12.96 46.58 -15.83
N GLN A 11 -13.29 45.46 -16.48
CA GLN A 11 -13.70 45.44 -17.89
C GLN A 11 -15.14 45.92 -18.09
N SER A 12 -16.04 45.62 -17.15
CA SER A 12 -17.45 46.04 -17.21
C SER A 12 -17.65 47.54 -16.99
N ASN A 13 -16.74 48.21 -16.26
CA ASN A 13 -16.84 49.64 -15.94
C ASN A 13 -15.51 50.37 -16.21
N PRO A 14 -15.33 50.96 -17.41
CA PRO A 14 -14.08 51.61 -17.81
C PRO A 14 -13.78 52.89 -17.01
N GLN A 15 -14.82 53.60 -16.54
CA GLN A 15 -14.64 54.78 -15.68
C GLN A 15 -14.07 54.38 -14.33
N PHE A 16 -14.60 53.31 -13.72
CA PHE A 16 -14.07 52.75 -12.48
C PHE A 16 -12.64 52.23 -12.66
N SER A 17 -12.33 51.60 -13.79
CA SER A 17 -10.96 51.18 -14.12
C SER A 17 -9.97 52.34 -14.15
N SER A 18 -10.32 53.45 -14.82
CA SER A 18 -9.47 54.65 -14.86
C SER A 18 -9.26 55.27 -13.46
N LEU A 19 -10.30 55.30 -12.63
CA LEU A 19 -10.25 55.82 -11.27
C LEU A 19 -9.44 54.91 -10.35
N TYR A 20 -9.61 53.59 -10.46
CA TYR A 20 -8.83 52.61 -9.70
C TYR A 20 -7.35 52.68 -10.08
N GLN A 21 -7.03 52.79 -11.37
CA GLN A 21 -5.66 53.04 -11.85
C GLN A 21 -5.12 54.36 -11.31
N HIS A 22 -5.87 55.46 -11.38
CA HIS A 22 -5.42 56.76 -10.88
C HIS A 22 -5.18 56.74 -9.35
N LEU A 23 -6.07 56.10 -8.58
CA LEU A 23 -5.92 55.95 -7.14
C LEU A 23 -4.69 55.11 -6.77
N THR A 24 -4.47 53.98 -7.45
CA THR A 24 -3.38 53.05 -7.14
C THR A 24 -2.02 53.52 -7.65
N THR A 25 -1.97 54.29 -8.75
CA THR A 25 -0.71 54.76 -9.35
C THR A 25 -0.30 56.16 -8.88
N SER A 26 -1.24 57.10 -8.79
CA SER A 26 -0.96 58.53 -8.57
C SER A 26 -1.15 58.96 -7.11
N LEU A 27 -2.21 58.48 -6.45
CA LEU A 27 -2.64 59.04 -5.16
C LEU A 27 -2.24 58.19 -3.95
N LEU A 28 -2.23 56.86 -4.06
CA LEU A 28 -2.02 55.96 -2.94
C LEU A 28 -0.74 55.14 -3.08
N ASN A 29 -0.11 54.85 -1.94
CA ASN A 29 0.93 53.85 -1.81
C ASN A 29 0.30 52.44 -1.73
N PRO A 30 1.07 51.36 -1.95
CA PRO A 30 0.59 49.99 -1.78
C PRO A 30 -0.07 49.75 -0.42
N ASP A 31 0.40 50.41 0.64
CA ASP A 31 -0.17 50.27 1.99
C ASP A 31 -1.52 50.98 2.16
N GLY A 32 -1.93 51.83 1.20
CA GLY A 32 -3.15 52.63 1.21
C GLY A 32 -3.01 54.03 1.83
N SER A 33 -1.78 54.49 2.10
CA SER A 33 -1.51 55.87 2.49
C SER A 33 -1.44 56.81 1.28
N THR A 34 -1.78 58.09 1.47
CA THR A 34 -1.74 59.12 0.44
C THR A 34 -0.32 59.60 0.15
N ARG A 35 0.12 59.52 -1.11
CA ARG A 35 1.43 59.97 -1.58
C ARG A 35 1.66 61.47 -1.34
N ALA A 36 0.62 62.29 -1.48
CA ALA A 36 0.66 63.73 -1.23
C ALA A 36 0.94 64.10 0.24
N SER A 37 0.65 63.19 1.18
CA SER A 37 0.95 63.41 2.59
C SER A 37 2.38 62.98 2.94
N ASP A 38 2.95 62.02 2.20
CA ASP A 38 4.35 61.60 2.38
C ASP A 38 5.35 62.61 1.82
N THR A 39 4.93 63.55 0.97
CA THR A 39 5.75 64.66 0.49
C THR A 39 5.81 65.84 1.47
N GLN A 40 4.95 65.88 2.49
CA GLN A 40 4.94 66.96 3.48
C GLN A 40 6.12 66.81 4.46
N PRO A 41 7.02 67.80 4.56
CA PRO A 41 8.21 67.70 5.41
C PRO A 41 7.85 67.56 6.90
N ALA A 42 6.80 68.24 7.36
CA ALA A 42 6.30 68.14 8.74
C ALA A 42 5.86 66.71 9.11
N ARG A 43 5.22 66.00 8.17
CA ARG A 43 4.79 64.61 8.39
C ARG A 43 5.97 63.64 8.34
N ARG A 44 6.97 63.87 7.48
CA ARG A 44 8.22 63.10 7.49
C ARG A 44 8.93 63.21 8.83
N ALA A 45 9.08 64.42 9.35
CA ALA A 45 9.65 64.67 10.67
C ALA A 45 8.85 63.94 11.77
N ALA A 46 7.52 64.05 11.76
CA ALA A 46 6.68 63.32 12.72
C ALA A 46 6.81 61.79 12.62
N VAL A 47 6.96 61.23 11.42
CA VAL A 47 7.18 59.79 11.22
C VAL A 47 8.57 59.36 11.73
N GLU A 48 9.60 60.18 11.54
CA GLU A 48 10.94 59.93 12.08
C GLU A 48 10.93 60.00 13.61
N ASP A 49 10.25 60.98 14.20
CA ASP A 49 10.05 61.08 15.64
C ASP A 49 9.29 59.87 16.19
N LEU A 50 8.24 59.43 15.50
CA LEU A 50 7.48 58.24 15.84
C LEU A 50 8.39 57.00 15.78
N LYS A 51 9.20 56.84 14.73
CA LYS A 51 10.19 55.76 14.64
C LYS A 51 11.16 55.82 15.82
N GLY A 52 11.66 57.00 16.16
CA GLY A 52 12.50 57.22 17.34
C GLY A 52 11.82 56.80 18.64
N CYS A 53 10.56 57.21 18.85
CA CYS A 53 9.74 56.80 19.99
C CYS A 53 9.52 55.28 20.04
N ARG A 54 9.23 54.66 18.90
CA ARG A 54 9.05 53.19 18.80
C ARG A 54 10.34 52.45 19.12
N ILE A 55 11.49 52.90 18.60
CA ILE A 55 12.79 52.31 18.89
C ILE A 55 13.11 52.45 20.39
N ARG A 56 12.86 53.63 20.97
CA ARG A 56 13.05 53.87 22.41
C ARG A 56 12.16 52.95 23.25
N ASN A 57 10.89 52.81 22.92
CA ASN A 57 9.98 51.90 23.60
C ASN A 57 10.44 50.44 23.44
N ALA A 58 10.74 49.99 22.22
CA ALA A 58 11.23 48.64 21.95
C ALA A 58 12.52 48.33 22.73
N LYS A 59 13.49 49.24 22.77
CA LYS A 59 14.69 49.11 23.60
C LYS A 59 14.36 48.93 25.08
N LYS A 60 13.44 49.74 25.61
CA LYS A 60 12.96 49.59 27.00
C LYS A 60 12.29 48.23 27.24
N GLN A 61 11.44 47.77 26.32
CA GLN A 61 10.77 46.47 26.43
C GLN A 61 11.74 45.31 26.38
N ILE A 62 12.73 45.34 25.47
CA ILE A 62 13.75 44.30 25.34
C ILE A 62 14.54 44.22 26.64
N LYS A 63 15.08 45.34 27.13
CA LYS A 63 15.83 45.39 28.40
C LYS A 63 15.02 44.84 29.57
N LYS A 64 13.76 45.22 29.65
CA LYS A 64 12.87 44.78 30.71
C LYS A 64 12.56 43.29 30.64
N ARG A 65 12.33 42.77 29.43
CA ARG A 65 12.09 41.34 29.22
C ARG A 65 13.33 40.52 29.54
N THR A 66 14.52 40.97 29.15
CA THR A 66 15.75 40.26 29.47
C THR A 66 16.10 40.34 30.96
N LEU A 67 15.78 41.44 31.65
CA LEU A 67 15.89 41.50 33.12
C LEU A 67 14.93 40.52 33.80
N ARG A 68 13.69 40.40 33.34
CA ARG A 68 12.76 39.39 33.86
C ARG A 68 13.23 37.96 33.60
N GLN A 69 13.75 37.68 32.40
CA GLN A 69 14.33 36.37 32.10
C GLN A 69 15.50 36.06 33.03
N LEU A 70 16.37 37.04 33.28
CA LEU A 70 17.48 36.87 34.22
C LEU A 70 17.03 36.68 35.69
N ALA A 71 15.90 37.31 36.08
CA ALA A 71 15.35 37.21 37.42
C ALA A 71 14.61 35.88 37.70
N PHE A 72 13.97 35.31 36.69
CA PHE A 72 13.04 34.19 36.88
C PHE A 72 13.43 32.91 36.12
N ASP A 73 14.25 32.99 35.07
CA ASP A 73 14.78 31.83 34.38
C ASP A 73 16.13 31.46 35.02
N GLY A 74 16.17 30.35 35.78
CA GLY A 74 17.34 29.86 36.53
C GLY A 74 18.57 29.48 35.68
N GLU A 75 18.51 29.67 34.36
CA GLU A 75 19.58 29.44 33.39
C GLU A 75 20.55 30.64 33.29
N GLY A 76 20.27 31.75 33.98
CA GLY A 76 20.98 33.02 33.85
C GLY A 76 22.34 33.12 34.54
N GLY A 77 22.78 32.08 35.26
CA GLY A 77 24.11 32.03 35.90
C GLY A 77 24.38 33.13 36.94
N LEU A 78 23.35 33.86 37.38
CA LEU A 78 23.48 34.95 38.34
C LEU A 78 23.49 34.39 39.77
N PRO A 79 24.34 34.86 40.69
CA PRO A 79 24.28 34.44 42.10
C PRO A 79 22.94 34.82 42.74
N ASP A 80 22.38 33.95 43.59
CA ASP A 80 21.06 34.12 44.22
C ASP A 80 20.88 35.50 44.89
N GLN A 81 21.93 36.02 45.51
CA GLN A 81 21.96 37.35 46.17
C GLN A 81 21.65 38.52 45.21
N HIS A 82 21.97 38.39 43.93
CA HIS A 82 21.68 39.39 42.91
C HIS A 82 20.39 39.06 42.13
N GLN A 83 19.92 37.81 42.16
CA GLN A 83 18.65 37.44 41.54
C GLN A 83 17.47 38.11 42.24
N ASP A 84 17.46 38.11 43.58
CA ASP A 84 16.37 38.70 44.37
C ASP A 84 16.23 40.21 44.12
N THR A 85 17.33 40.95 44.10
CA THR A 85 17.31 42.40 43.83
C THR A 85 16.87 42.72 42.40
N VAL A 86 17.30 41.92 41.42
CA VAL A 86 16.87 42.04 40.02
C VAL A 86 15.39 41.67 39.88
N ALA A 87 14.89 40.68 40.62
CA ALA A 87 13.48 40.27 40.63
C ALA A 87 12.57 41.38 41.16
N VAL A 88 12.89 41.96 42.32
CA VAL A 88 12.15 43.09 42.92
C VAL A 88 12.08 44.27 41.95
N ILE A 89 13.19 44.61 41.30
CA ILE A 89 13.24 45.72 40.34
C ILE A 89 12.48 45.39 39.05
N SER A 90 12.55 44.15 38.57
CA SER A 90 11.80 43.74 37.39
C SER A 90 10.28 43.85 37.61
N LEU A 91 9.81 43.49 38.80
CA LEU A 91 8.41 43.62 39.22
C LEU A 91 8.01 45.09 39.43
N TYR A 92 8.89 45.92 39.99
CA TYR A 92 8.66 47.36 40.09
C TYR A 92 8.53 48.02 38.70
N LEU A 93 9.39 47.65 37.75
CA LEU A 93 9.29 48.13 36.36
C LEU A 93 7.99 47.66 35.67
N ASP A 94 7.34 46.62 36.18
CA ASP A 94 6.04 46.11 35.75
C ASP A 94 4.87 46.92 36.27
N SER A 95 4.84 47.14 37.58
CA SER A 95 3.79 47.87 38.27
C SER A 95 3.80 49.38 37.95
N SER A 96 4.99 49.97 37.74
CA SER A 96 5.16 51.38 37.38
C SER A 96 4.43 51.79 36.09
N ARG A 97 4.06 50.83 35.23
CA ARG A 97 3.24 51.11 34.02
C ARG A 97 1.77 51.36 34.30
N GLN A 98 1.27 50.88 35.43
CA GLN A 98 -0.16 50.86 35.74
C GLN A 98 -0.54 52.01 36.68
N ASN A 99 0.35 52.39 37.61
CA ASN A 99 0.00 53.33 38.69
C ASN A 99 0.83 54.62 38.59
N GLY A 100 0.34 55.60 37.83
CA GLY A 100 1.02 56.90 37.67
C GLY A 100 0.97 57.85 38.88
N LYS A 101 0.32 57.45 39.99
CA LYS A 101 0.04 58.34 41.15
C LYS A 101 0.64 57.90 42.49
N GLU A 102 1.07 56.65 42.64
CA GLU A 102 1.65 56.10 43.89
C GLU A 102 3.17 55.86 43.78
N ALA A 103 3.79 56.36 42.71
CA ALA A 103 5.21 56.15 42.44
C ALA A 103 6.12 56.84 43.47
N GLY A 104 5.67 57.92 44.13
CA GLY A 104 6.51 58.68 45.07
C GLY A 104 6.89 57.90 46.33
N ASP A 105 5.89 57.31 47.00
CA ASP A 105 6.10 56.59 48.27
C ASP A 105 6.77 55.23 48.05
N THR A 106 6.44 54.59 46.92
CA THR A 106 7.08 53.33 46.51
C THR A 106 8.54 53.51 46.10
N LEU A 107 8.91 54.65 45.49
CA LEU A 107 10.30 54.99 45.20
C LEU A 107 11.14 55.22 46.46
N ALA A 108 10.57 55.83 47.50
CA ALA A 108 11.25 56.01 48.77
C ALA A 108 11.51 54.67 49.48
N LEU A 109 10.57 53.73 49.38
CA LEU A 109 10.70 52.40 49.97
C LEU A 109 11.67 51.48 49.22
N LEU A 110 11.74 51.59 47.88
CA LEU A 110 12.66 50.82 47.04
C LEU A 110 14.04 51.48 46.83
N ALA A 111 14.28 52.68 47.35
CA ALA A 111 15.57 53.37 47.27
C ALA A 111 16.78 52.48 47.64
N PRO A 112 16.78 51.72 48.75
CA PRO A 112 17.91 50.85 49.09
C PRO A 112 18.10 49.70 48.08
N ASP A 113 17.01 49.11 47.57
CA ASP A 113 17.07 48.03 46.57
C ASP A 113 17.59 48.55 45.22
N ILE A 114 17.25 49.80 44.87
CA ILE A 114 17.73 50.48 43.68
C ILE A 114 19.24 50.75 43.78
N GLU A 115 19.73 51.21 44.93
CA GLU A 115 21.16 51.41 45.18
C GLU A 115 21.93 50.08 45.16
N ALA A 116 21.41 49.05 45.82
CA ALA A 116 21.98 47.70 45.80
C ALA A 116 22.05 47.14 44.36
N PHE A 117 21.03 47.41 43.54
CA PHE A 117 21.05 47.03 42.14
C PHE A 117 22.11 47.78 41.35
N TYR A 118 22.26 49.10 41.53
CA TYR A 118 23.33 49.86 40.88
C TYR A 118 24.71 49.30 41.18
N SER A 119 24.94 48.85 42.42
CA SER A 119 26.17 48.14 42.80
C SER A 119 26.31 46.75 42.16
N SER A 120 25.20 46.05 41.86
CA SER A 120 25.19 44.73 41.22
C SER A 120 25.27 44.74 39.68
N ILE A 121 25.11 45.91 39.03
CA ILE A 121 25.14 46.04 37.56
C ILE A 121 26.35 45.35 36.91
N PRO A 122 27.59 45.47 37.44
CA PRO A 122 28.75 44.82 36.84
C PRO A 122 28.66 43.29 36.83
N ALA A 123 27.98 42.68 37.79
CA ALA A 123 27.76 41.23 37.83
C ALA A 123 26.62 40.81 36.87
N VAL A 124 25.61 41.65 36.72
CA VAL A 124 24.41 41.42 35.89
C VAL A 124 24.69 41.62 34.38
N ILE A 125 25.65 42.46 34.01
CA ILE A 125 25.84 42.86 32.60
C ILE A 125 26.28 41.71 31.69
N ASN A 126 27.15 40.82 32.19
CA ASN A 126 27.66 39.68 31.43
C ASN A 126 26.54 38.68 31.06
N PRO A 127 25.77 38.12 32.01
CA PRO A 127 24.68 37.20 31.68
C PRO A 127 23.57 37.89 30.89
N PHE A 128 23.30 39.18 31.14
CA PHE A 128 22.37 39.96 30.34
C PHE A 128 22.80 40.06 28.86
N SER A 129 24.09 40.27 28.61
CA SER A 129 24.64 40.33 27.25
C SER A 129 24.63 38.96 26.57
N GLU A 130 24.85 37.88 27.32
CA GLU A 130 24.82 36.51 26.83
C GLU A 130 23.42 36.12 26.35
N ILE A 131 22.38 36.41 27.14
CA ILE A 131 20.97 36.18 26.76
C ILE A 131 20.63 36.95 25.48
N LEU A 132 21.05 38.21 25.35
CA LEU A 132 20.84 38.99 24.14
C LEU A 132 21.56 38.37 22.94
N SER A 133 22.82 37.94 23.12
CA SER A 133 23.60 37.30 22.05
C SER A 133 22.98 35.98 21.59
N SER A 134 22.48 35.18 22.54
CA SER A 134 21.73 33.95 22.29
C SER A 134 20.45 34.24 21.50
N SER A 135 19.66 35.24 21.92
CA SER A 135 18.45 35.63 21.18
C SER A 135 18.73 36.06 19.74
N ILE A 136 19.84 36.77 19.51
CA ILE A 136 20.30 37.16 18.17
C ILE A 136 20.72 35.93 17.36
N ALA A 137 21.41 34.97 17.99
CA ALA A 137 21.78 33.71 17.36
C ALA A 137 20.54 32.88 16.99
N SER A 138 19.53 32.77 17.86
CA SER A 138 18.26 32.12 17.56
C SER A 138 17.53 32.82 16.40
N LEU A 139 17.49 34.15 16.39
CA LEU A 139 16.89 34.91 15.27
C LEU A 139 17.64 34.69 13.96
N ARG A 140 18.98 34.57 13.99
CA ARG A 140 19.80 34.18 12.82
C ARG A 140 19.47 32.78 12.35
N MET A 141 19.33 31.83 13.27
CA MET A 141 18.93 30.46 12.93
C MET A 141 17.54 30.43 12.28
N ILE A 142 16.58 31.19 12.80
CA ILE A 142 15.23 31.30 12.22
C ILE A 142 15.27 31.96 10.84
N ALA A 143 16.08 33.01 10.66
CA ALA A 143 16.23 33.68 9.37
C ALA A 143 16.83 32.74 8.30
N ASN A 144 17.78 31.88 8.69
CA ASN A 144 18.43 30.92 7.82
C ASN A 144 17.69 29.57 7.72
N ALA A 145 16.66 29.34 8.54
CA ALA A 145 15.90 28.09 8.55
C ALA A 145 15.12 27.94 7.24
N GLY A 146 15.66 27.14 6.32
CA GLY A 146 15.08 26.86 5.03
C GLY A 146 15.85 27.40 3.83
N THR A 147 16.99 28.09 4.00
CA THR A 147 18.04 28.08 2.98
C THR A 147 18.67 26.69 3.01
N LYS A 148 17.90 25.69 2.58
CA LYS A 148 18.45 24.38 2.25
C LYS A 148 19.46 24.68 1.15
N THR A 149 20.74 24.73 1.50
CA THR A 149 21.75 24.09 0.68
C THR A 149 21.19 22.71 0.40
N THR A 150 20.53 22.55 -0.74
CA THR A 150 20.31 21.23 -1.31
C THR A 150 21.67 20.55 -1.28
N PRO A 151 21.87 19.48 -0.49
CA PRO A 151 22.96 18.59 -0.78
C PRO A 151 22.57 18.02 -2.13
N VAL A 152 23.21 18.52 -3.19
CA VAL A 152 23.26 17.82 -4.45
C VAL A 152 23.68 16.40 -4.09
N GLN A 153 22.84 15.46 -4.46
CA GLN A 153 23.01 14.05 -4.20
C GLN A 153 24.45 13.66 -4.53
N SER A 154 25.11 13.14 -3.51
CA SER A 154 26.38 12.45 -3.58
C SER A 154 26.29 11.30 -4.59
N SER A 155 26.82 11.50 -5.79
CA SER A 155 27.43 10.43 -6.56
C SER A 155 28.87 10.27 -6.09
N GLU A 156 29.20 9.03 -5.73
CA GLU A 156 30.46 8.53 -5.21
C GLU A 156 31.71 9.08 -5.93
N SER A 157 32.67 9.61 -5.16
CA SER A 157 34.09 9.26 -5.32
C SER A 157 34.91 9.85 -4.18
N SER A 158 35.73 8.97 -3.62
CA SER A 158 36.60 9.09 -2.47
C SER A 158 37.83 9.98 -2.72
N ARG A 159 38.02 11.02 -1.88
CA ARG A 159 39.35 11.49 -1.45
C ARG A 159 39.26 12.50 -0.29
N PRO A 160 40.06 12.38 0.78
CA PRO A 160 40.11 13.37 1.83
C PRO A 160 41.06 14.50 1.39
N ARG A 161 40.52 15.70 1.17
CA ARG A 161 41.31 16.95 1.14
C ARG A 161 40.93 17.80 2.35
N PRO A 162 41.90 18.49 2.97
CA PRO A 162 41.75 19.07 4.29
C PRO A 162 40.72 20.19 4.24
N ARG A 163 39.91 20.28 5.31
CA ARG A 163 38.91 21.33 5.56
C ARG A 163 39.54 22.71 5.37
N ALA A 164 39.41 23.25 4.17
CA ALA A 164 39.54 24.67 3.93
C ALA A 164 38.43 25.35 4.74
N ARG A 165 38.86 26.16 5.70
CA ARG A 165 38.01 27.11 6.44
C ARG A 165 37.17 27.87 5.43
N GLN A 166 35.90 27.49 5.28
CA GLN A 166 34.91 28.34 4.64
C GLN A 166 34.54 29.44 5.63
N SER A 167 35.46 30.39 5.77
CA SER A 167 35.15 31.77 6.11
C SER A 167 34.28 32.28 4.96
N ALA A 168 32.98 31.99 5.01
CA ALA A 168 32.00 32.74 4.24
C ALA A 168 32.02 34.16 4.81
N SER A 169 32.79 35.02 4.16
CA SER A 169 32.68 36.47 4.26
C SER A 169 31.30 36.88 3.73
N ASN A 170 30.26 36.60 4.51
CA ASN A 170 28.94 37.15 4.30
C ASN A 170 29.09 38.65 4.58
N THR A 171 29.09 39.47 3.52
CA THR A 171 28.67 40.86 3.64
C THR A 171 27.33 40.83 4.34
N ALA A 172 27.30 41.27 5.60
CA ALA A 172 26.21 41.02 6.51
C ALA A 172 24.97 41.78 6.02
N THR A 173 24.13 41.12 5.21
CA THR A 173 22.78 41.60 4.96
C THR A 173 22.10 41.77 6.31
N PRO A 174 21.45 42.92 6.56
CA PRO A 174 20.89 43.19 7.87
C PRO A 174 19.86 42.11 8.21
N LEU A 175 19.91 41.56 9.41
CA LEU A 175 19.00 40.48 9.85
C LEU A 175 17.52 40.81 9.61
N SER A 176 17.17 42.09 9.69
CA SER A 176 15.82 42.59 9.38
C SER A 176 15.40 42.33 7.94
N SER A 177 16.29 42.49 6.95
CA SER A 177 15.95 42.25 5.55
C SER A 177 15.76 40.75 5.29
N GLN A 178 16.63 39.91 5.85
CA GLN A 178 16.53 38.45 5.77
C GLN A 178 15.23 37.93 6.40
N LEU A 179 14.92 38.34 7.64
CA LEU A 179 13.67 37.97 8.31
C LEU A 179 12.45 38.46 7.54
N SER A 180 12.48 39.70 7.01
CA SER A 180 11.37 40.22 6.23
C SER A 180 11.15 39.45 4.92
N ALA A 181 12.23 39.03 4.26
CA ALA A 181 12.17 38.21 3.05
C ALA A 181 11.58 36.82 3.36
N ARG A 182 12.01 36.22 4.48
CA ARG A 182 11.49 34.93 4.93
C ARG A 182 10.02 34.98 5.30
N VAL A 183 9.59 36.01 6.04
CA VAL A 183 8.17 36.21 6.38
C VAL A 183 7.35 36.42 5.10
N ARG A 184 7.88 37.15 4.12
CA ARG A 184 7.22 37.28 2.80
C ARG A 184 7.10 35.93 2.09
N SER A 185 8.17 35.13 2.01
CA SER A 185 8.10 33.80 1.39
C SER A 185 7.12 32.86 2.12
N LEU A 186 7.06 32.93 3.46
CA LEU A 186 6.11 32.11 4.23
C LEU A 186 4.67 32.54 4.01
N ARG A 187 4.42 33.84 3.83
CA ARG A 187 3.09 34.33 3.47
C ARG A 187 2.70 33.91 2.07
N GLU A 188 3.63 33.93 1.13
CA GLU A 188 3.39 33.46 -0.24
C GLU A 188 3.05 31.96 -0.27
N THR A 189 3.81 31.12 0.45
CA THR A 189 3.51 29.69 0.54
C THR A 189 2.16 29.43 1.23
N GLN A 190 1.84 30.18 2.29
CA GLN A 190 0.58 30.04 3.03
C GLN A 190 -0.65 30.52 2.26
N LEU A 191 -0.55 31.64 1.54
CA LEU A 191 -1.69 32.28 0.90
C LEU A 191 -1.90 31.83 -0.55
N VAL A 192 -0.84 31.43 -1.24
CA VAL A 192 -0.89 31.13 -2.68
C VAL A 192 -0.67 29.64 -2.91
N GLU A 193 0.49 29.11 -2.54
CA GLU A 193 0.88 27.75 -2.93
C GLU A 193 0.03 26.66 -2.26
N LEU A 194 -0.16 26.74 -0.94
CA LEU A 194 -0.90 25.72 -0.19
C LEU A 194 -2.40 25.68 -0.59
N PRO A 195 -3.10 26.82 -0.71
CA PRO A 195 -4.47 26.82 -1.23
C PRO A 195 -4.56 26.33 -2.67
N ALA A 196 -3.61 26.69 -3.54
CA ALA A 196 -3.59 26.22 -4.93
C ALA A 196 -3.41 24.69 -5.02
N SER A 197 -2.44 24.13 -4.28
CA SER A 197 -2.22 22.68 -4.20
C SER A 197 -3.44 21.96 -3.64
N ARG A 198 -4.07 22.50 -2.58
CA ARG A 198 -5.30 21.94 -2.03
C ARG A 198 -6.44 21.94 -3.05
N ARG A 199 -6.62 23.01 -3.83
CA ARG A 199 -7.62 23.06 -4.91
C ARG A 199 -7.34 22.02 -5.98
N GLN A 200 -6.10 21.88 -6.43
CA GLN A 200 -5.71 20.85 -7.41
C GLN A 200 -6.03 19.44 -6.90
N MET A 201 -5.69 19.14 -5.63
CA MET A 201 -6.03 17.86 -5.01
C MET A 201 -7.54 17.62 -4.94
N THR A 202 -8.35 18.63 -4.65
CA THR A 202 -9.82 18.47 -4.64
C THR A 202 -10.39 18.22 -6.03
N LEU A 203 -9.83 18.86 -7.07
CA LEU A 203 -10.25 18.65 -8.45
C LEU A 203 -9.92 17.22 -8.92
N THR A 204 -8.69 16.77 -8.69
CA THR A 204 -8.29 15.40 -9.07
C THR A 204 -9.07 14.35 -8.29
N ALA A 205 -9.35 14.58 -7.00
CA ALA A 205 -10.20 13.69 -6.21
C ALA A 205 -11.63 13.61 -6.78
N ALA A 206 -12.20 14.74 -7.21
CA ALA A 206 -13.53 14.75 -7.83
C ALA A 206 -13.54 14.00 -9.17
N GLU A 207 -12.51 14.15 -10.00
CA GLU A 207 -12.34 13.41 -11.26
C GLU A 207 -12.21 11.90 -11.02
N VAL A 208 -11.44 11.48 -10.01
CA VAL A 208 -11.31 10.07 -9.63
C VAL A 208 -12.66 9.50 -9.15
N LEU A 209 -13.43 10.25 -8.38
CA LEU A 209 -14.76 9.80 -7.96
C LEU A 209 -15.74 9.72 -9.13
N ALA A 210 -15.70 10.67 -10.07
CA ALA A 210 -16.53 10.65 -11.27
C ALA A 210 -16.21 9.44 -12.17
N THR A 211 -14.92 9.19 -12.43
CA THR A 211 -14.49 8.01 -13.20
C THR A 211 -14.86 6.70 -12.49
N ARG A 212 -14.71 6.63 -11.16
CA ARG A 212 -15.16 5.47 -10.38
C ARG A 212 -16.66 5.23 -10.50
N ALA A 213 -17.48 6.29 -10.47
CA ALA A 213 -18.92 6.17 -10.65
C ALA A 213 -19.27 5.62 -12.05
N GLN A 214 -18.61 6.11 -13.10
CA GLN A 214 -18.80 5.61 -14.46
C GLN A 214 -18.41 4.13 -14.60
N VAL A 215 -17.29 3.71 -14.01
CA VAL A 215 -16.88 2.29 -14.02
C VAL A 215 -17.91 1.43 -13.29
N LEU A 216 -18.40 1.87 -12.12
CA LEU A 216 -19.43 1.12 -11.39
C LEU A 216 -20.72 1.00 -12.22
N GLU A 217 -21.17 2.07 -12.86
CA GLU A 217 -22.35 2.05 -13.75
C GLU A 217 -22.17 1.04 -14.89
N GLN A 218 -21.02 1.07 -15.58
CA GLN A 218 -20.71 0.12 -16.65
C GLN A 218 -20.68 -1.32 -16.14
N THR A 219 -20.13 -1.56 -14.95
CA THR A 219 -20.11 -2.91 -14.37
C THR A 219 -21.51 -3.41 -14.02
N VAL A 220 -22.38 -2.54 -13.49
CA VAL A 220 -23.78 -2.89 -13.20
C VAL A 220 -24.51 -3.24 -14.50
N VAL A 221 -24.40 -2.41 -15.53
CA VAL A 221 -25.02 -2.69 -16.84
C VAL A 221 -24.50 -4.00 -17.44
N LEU A 222 -23.20 -4.31 -17.30
CA LEU A 222 -22.63 -5.57 -17.79
C LEU A 222 -23.14 -6.77 -16.99
N LEU A 223 -23.25 -6.67 -15.67
CA LEU A 223 -23.85 -7.71 -14.83
C LEU A 223 -25.32 -7.93 -15.17
N GLU A 224 -26.08 -6.86 -15.35
CA GLU A 224 -27.48 -6.92 -15.78
C GLU A 224 -27.61 -7.63 -17.13
N ARG A 225 -26.74 -7.34 -18.10
CA ARG A 225 -26.78 -8.00 -19.42
C ARG A 225 -26.29 -9.45 -19.39
N ALA A 226 -25.21 -9.75 -18.67
CA ALA A 226 -24.55 -11.05 -18.71
C ALA A 226 -25.14 -12.08 -17.74
N LYS A 227 -25.63 -11.65 -16.57
CA LYS A 227 -26.19 -12.53 -15.54
C LYS A 227 -27.70 -12.48 -15.48
N HIS A 228 -28.28 -11.29 -15.61
CA HIS A 228 -29.73 -11.08 -15.48
C HIS A 228 -30.44 -10.84 -16.81
N GLY A 229 -29.68 -10.82 -17.90
CA GLY A 229 -30.16 -10.36 -19.21
C GLY A 229 -31.05 -11.39 -19.89
N ALA A 230 -31.83 -10.91 -20.86
CA ALA A 230 -32.65 -11.76 -21.70
C ALA A 230 -31.81 -12.82 -22.44
N LEU A 231 -30.57 -12.49 -22.85
CA LEU A 231 -29.67 -13.44 -23.50
C LEU A 231 -29.26 -14.58 -22.57
N ALA A 232 -28.84 -14.27 -21.34
CA ALA A 232 -28.47 -15.29 -20.35
C ALA A 232 -29.66 -16.18 -19.96
N ARG A 233 -30.86 -15.58 -19.84
CA ARG A 233 -32.10 -16.33 -19.61
C ARG A 233 -32.47 -17.21 -20.81
N ALA A 234 -32.32 -16.71 -22.03
CA ALA A 234 -32.60 -17.47 -23.26
C ALA A 234 -31.61 -18.63 -23.47
N THR A 235 -30.31 -18.43 -23.21
CA THR A 235 -29.31 -19.51 -23.30
C THR A 235 -29.55 -20.57 -22.23
N LYS A 236 -29.89 -20.16 -21.00
CA LYS A 236 -30.29 -21.09 -19.93
C LYS A 236 -31.54 -21.90 -20.32
N ALA A 237 -32.61 -21.23 -20.76
CA ALA A 237 -33.83 -21.92 -21.19
C ALA A 237 -33.58 -22.87 -22.37
N LYS A 238 -32.72 -22.49 -23.33
CA LYS A 238 -32.31 -23.37 -24.44
C LYS A 238 -31.52 -24.58 -23.95
N ALA A 239 -30.61 -24.40 -23.01
CA ALA A 239 -29.85 -25.51 -22.42
C ALA A 239 -30.76 -26.47 -21.64
N GLU A 240 -31.68 -25.94 -20.85
CA GLU A 240 -32.70 -26.73 -20.14
C GLU A 240 -33.58 -27.51 -21.12
N HIS A 241 -34.06 -26.86 -22.19
CA HIS A 241 -34.82 -27.53 -23.24
C HIS A 241 -34.02 -28.68 -23.89
N LEU A 242 -32.77 -28.42 -24.31
CA LEU A 242 -31.93 -29.47 -24.90
C LEU A 242 -31.64 -30.62 -23.91
N ALA A 243 -31.50 -30.33 -22.62
CA ALA A 243 -31.36 -31.36 -21.60
C ALA A 243 -32.62 -32.23 -21.47
N THR A 244 -33.82 -31.62 -21.47
CA THR A 244 -35.08 -32.39 -21.46
C THR A 244 -35.26 -33.22 -22.73
N VAL A 245 -34.84 -32.70 -23.90
CA VAL A 245 -34.85 -33.46 -25.16
C VAL A 245 -33.90 -34.65 -25.08
N ALA A 246 -32.69 -34.45 -24.55
CA ALA A 246 -31.70 -35.53 -24.39
C ALA A 246 -32.22 -36.64 -23.45
N GLN A 247 -32.82 -36.27 -22.31
CA GLN A 247 -33.47 -37.23 -21.40
C GLN A 247 -34.63 -37.96 -22.07
N GLY A 248 -35.44 -37.25 -22.86
CA GLY A 248 -36.53 -37.86 -23.64
C GLY A 248 -36.01 -38.83 -24.70
N MET A 249 -34.89 -38.51 -25.36
CA MET A 249 -34.23 -39.40 -26.31
C MET A 249 -33.64 -40.64 -25.62
N GLU A 250 -32.99 -40.46 -24.47
CA GLU A 250 -32.50 -41.59 -23.66
C GLU A 250 -33.64 -42.52 -23.25
N GLY A 251 -34.77 -41.96 -22.80
CA GLY A 251 -35.98 -42.72 -22.51
C GLY A 251 -36.48 -43.52 -23.73
N LYS A 252 -36.56 -42.88 -24.90
CA LYS A 252 -36.94 -43.56 -26.16
C LYS A 252 -35.97 -44.68 -26.52
N LEU A 253 -34.66 -44.44 -26.42
CA LEU A 253 -33.64 -45.45 -26.70
C LEU A 253 -33.77 -46.63 -25.75
N ASN A 254 -34.02 -46.39 -24.46
CA ASN A 254 -34.26 -47.45 -23.49
C ASN A 254 -35.50 -48.29 -23.84
N VAL A 255 -36.61 -47.66 -24.24
CA VAL A 255 -37.80 -48.39 -24.72
C VAL A 255 -37.45 -49.25 -25.93
N THR A 256 -36.81 -48.68 -26.96
CA THR A 256 -36.42 -49.47 -28.15
C THR A 256 -35.46 -50.60 -27.82
N LYS A 257 -34.57 -50.41 -26.85
CA LYS A 257 -33.68 -51.46 -26.34
C LYS A 257 -34.49 -52.59 -25.73
N PHE A 258 -35.47 -52.29 -24.87
CA PHE A 258 -36.33 -53.31 -24.28
C PHE A 258 -37.20 -54.01 -25.33
N ASP A 259 -37.71 -53.29 -26.34
CA ASP A 259 -38.46 -53.89 -27.45
C ASP A 259 -37.61 -54.87 -28.25
N VAL A 260 -36.37 -54.50 -28.59
CA VAL A 260 -35.43 -55.38 -29.30
C VAL A 260 -35.05 -56.58 -28.44
N ILE A 261 -34.80 -56.39 -27.14
CA ILE A 261 -34.54 -57.51 -26.21
C ILE A 261 -35.75 -58.45 -26.16
N ALA A 262 -36.97 -57.93 -26.11
CA ALA A 262 -38.19 -58.74 -26.13
C ALA A 262 -38.36 -59.50 -27.45
N GLN A 263 -37.93 -58.94 -28.59
CA GLN A 263 -37.94 -59.62 -29.87
C GLN A 263 -36.88 -60.73 -29.95
N ILE A 264 -35.65 -60.48 -29.46
CA ILE A 264 -34.56 -61.45 -29.49
C ILE A 264 -34.82 -62.60 -28.51
N TYR A 265 -35.24 -62.28 -27.29
CA TYR A 265 -35.58 -63.23 -26.24
C TYR A 265 -37.08 -63.51 -26.24
N SER A 266 -37.56 -64.08 -27.33
CA SER A 266 -38.91 -64.62 -27.36
C SER A 266 -39.05 -65.78 -26.35
N PRO A 267 -40.23 -66.01 -25.75
CA PRO A 267 -40.42 -67.12 -24.81
C PRO A 267 -40.07 -68.47 -25.44
N GLU A 268 -40.22 -68.60 -26.77
CA GLU A 268 -39.81 -69.78 -27.53
C GLU A 268 -38.29 -69.93 -27.57
N THR A 269 -37.53 -68.84 -27.80
CA THR A 269 -36.06 -68.89 -27.77
C THR A 269 -35.52 -69.19 -26.37
N ILE A 270 -36.14 -68.63 -25.33
CA ILE A 270 -35.78 -68.93 -23.93
C ILE A 270 -36.06 -70.41 -23.64
N ALA A 271 -37.24 -70.92 -24.00
CA ALA A 271 -37.58 -72.33 -23.82
C ALA A 271 -36.66 -73.26 -24.63
N ALA A 272 -36.26 -72.87 -25.84
CA ALA A 272 -35.31 -73.62 -26.66
C ALA A 272 -33.90 -73.63 -26.04
N LEU A 273 -33.44 -72.49 -25.51
CA LEU A 273 -32.18 -72.41 -24.77
C LEU A 273 -32.22 -73.25 -23.50
N ASP A 274 -33.32 -73.25 -22.76
CA ASP A 274 -33.49 -74.07 -21.55
C ASP A 274 -33.48 -75.56 -21.89
N ARG A 275 -34.16 -75.98 -22.96
CA ARG A 275 -34.08 -77.37 -23.48
C ARG A 275 -32.68 -77.73 -23.92
N TYR A 276 -31.96 -76.83 -24.57
CA TYR A 276 -30.57 -77.06 -24.96
C TYR A 276 -29.65 -77.20 -23.74
N ARG A 277 -29.87 -76.40 -22.68
CA ARG A 277 -29.15 -76.54 -21.41
C ARG A 277 -29.44 -77.88 -20.75
N GLN A 278 -30.69 -78.32 -20.72
CA GLN A 278 -31.08 -79.64 -20.20
C GLN A 278 -30.40 -80.75 -21.00
N HIS A 279 -30.48 -80.71 -22.34
CA HIS A 279 -29.83 -81.69 -23.21
C HIS A 279 -28.31 -81.73 -23.02
N LEU A 280 -27.64 -80.59 -22.84
CA LEU A 280 -26.21 -80.57 -22.52
C LEU A 280 -25.91 -81.20 -21.16
N GLY A 281 -26.80 -81.03 -20.18
CA GLY A 281 -26.75 -81.75 -18.90
C GLY A 281 -26.83 -83.27 -19.11
N ASP A 282 -27.86 -83.74 -19.82
CA ASP A 282 -28.05 -85.17 -20.10
C ASP A 282 -26.88 -85.78 -20.87
N VAL A 283 -26.34 -85.06 -21.87
CA VAL A 283 -25.17 -85.52 -22.63
C VAL A 283 -23.93 -85.60 -21.73
N ARG A 284 -23.75 -84.62 -20.83
CA ARG A 284 -22.65 -84.64 -19.88
C ARG A 284 -22.78 -85.84 -18.93
N GLU A 285 -23.96 -86.07 -18.36
CA GLU A 285 -24.22 -87.22 -17.48
C GLU A 285 -23.94 -88.55 -18.22
N ARG A 286 -24.41 -88.71 -19.47
CA ARG A 286 -24.11 -89.90 -20.28
C ARG A 286 -22.62 -90.10 -20.58
N LEU A 287 -21.88 -89.01 -20.79
CA LEU A 287 -20.43 -89.08 -21.01
C LEU A 287 -19.70 -89.44 -19.72
N GLU A 288 -20.14 -88.91 -18.58
CA GLU A 288 -19.63 -89.26 -17.25
C GLU A 288 -19.91 -90.75 -16.95
N GLU A 289 -21.14 -91.23 -17.18
CA GLU A 289 -21.50 -92.66 -17.06
C GLU A 289 -20.65 -93.54 -17.98
N ARG A 290 -20.48 -93.15 -19.25
CA ARG A 290 -19.64 -93.91 -20.20
C ARG A 290 -18.17 -93.90 -19.78
N GLN A 291 -17.68 -92.78 -19.26
CA GLN A 291 -16.33 -92.69 -18.72
C GLN A 291 -16.18 -93.63 -17.51
N GLU A 292 -17.15 -93.66 -16.62
CA GLU A 292 -17.17 -94.57 -15.47
C GLU A 292 -17.17 -96.03 -15.93
N LEU A 293 -18.03 -96.42 -16.86
CA LEU A 293 -18.09 -97.77 -17.42
C LEU A 293 -16.77 -98.18 -18.09
N VAL A 294 -16.22 -97.35 -18.97
CA VAL A 294 -14.92 -97.63 -19.62
C VAL A 294 -13.81 -97.71 -18.58
N SER A 295 -13.85 -96.87 -17.54
CA SER A 295 -12.86 -96.95 -16.45
C SER A 295 -13.00 -98.23 -15.63
N GLN A 296 -14.22 -98.74 -15.44
CA GLN A 296 -14.50 -100.00 -14.76
C GLN A 296 -14.06 -101.19 -15.62
N GLU A 297 -14.33 -101.17 -16.93
CA GLU A 297 -13.83 -102.15 -17.89
C GLU A 297 -12.30 -102.17 -17.90
N LEU A 298 -11.64 -101.01 -17.95
CA LEU A 298 -10.19 -100.91 -17.92
C LEU A 298 -9.62 -101.46 -16.61
N LYS A 299 -10.24 -101.14 -15.46
CA LYS A 299 -9.90 -101.74 -14.17
C LYS A 299 -10.10 -103.26 -14.17
N ALA A 300 -11.15 -103.77 -14.83
CA ALA A 300 -11.40 -105.20 -14.96
C ALA A 300 -10.36 -105.89 -15.86
N TYR A 301 -9.94 -105.26 -16.97
CA TYR A 301 -8.83 -105.73 -17.79
C TYR A 301 -7.51 -105.75 -17.02
N ASP A 302 -7.21 -104.72 -16.23
CA ASP A 302 -6.04 -104.70 -15.36
C ASP A 302 -6.10 -105.80 -14.29
N ALA A 303 -7.28 -106.10 -13.76
CA ALA A 303 -7.49 -107.19 -12.79
C ALA A 303 -7.39 -108.58 -13.44
N GLN A 304 -7.92 -108.77 -14.65
CA GLN A 304 -7.90 -110.03 -15.40
C GLN A 304 -6.50 -110.34 -15.95
N GLY A 305 -5.74 -109.30 -16.33
CA GLY A 305 -4.31 -109.39 -16.62
C GLY A 305 -3.45 -109.74 -15.40
N ARG A 306 -3.97 -109.61 -14.17
CA ARG A 306 -3.31 -110.08 -12.93
C ARG A 306 -3.70 -111.50 -12.52
N SER A 307 -4.85 -112.04 -12.96
CA SER A 307 -5.32 -113.38 -12.57
C SER A 307 -4.90 -114.52 -13.52
N CYS A 308 -4.55 -114.24 -14.78
CA CYS A 308 -4.06 -115.23 -15.74
C CYS A 308 -2.53 -115.17 -15.84
N GLN A 309 -1.82 -115.91 -14.98
CA GLN A 309 -0.35 -115.94 -14.91
C GLN A 309 0.36 -116.71 -16.04
N GLU A 310 -0.35 -117.30 -17.00
CA GLU A 310 0.24 -118.24 -17.97
C GLU A 310 0.46 -117.69 -19.39
N THR A 311 -0.01 -116.47 -19.67
CA THR A 311 0.34 -115.72 -20.88
C THR A 311 0.81 -114.34 -20.46
N GLY A 312 2.11 -114.06 -20.64
CA GLY A 312 2.78 -112.86 -20.14
C GLY A 312 1.95 -111.60 -20.37
N SER A 313 1.83 -110.79 -19.32
CA SER A 313 1.04 -109.55 -19.31
C SER A 313 1.24 -108.74 -20.60
N MET A 314 0.20 -108.08 -21.11
CA MET A 314 0.27 -107.27 -22.34
C MET A 314 1.48 -106.30 -22.34
N ALA A 315 1.90 -105.82 -21.16
CA ALA A 315 3.11 -105.05 -20.96
C ALA A 315 4.40 -105.79 -21.39
N GLU A 316 4.53 -107.08 -21.10
CA GLU A 316 5.66 -107.92 -21.55
C GLU A 316 5.61 -108.19 -23.05
N ILE A 317 4.43 -108.38 -23.65
CA ILE A 317 4.28 -108.54 -25.11
C ILE A 317 4.75 -107.27 -25.83
N VAL A 318 4.34 -106.09 -25.35
CA VAL A 318 4.80 -104.80 -25.89
C VAL A 318 6.31 -104.62 -25.74
N GLN A 319 6.89 -105.02 -24.60
CA GLN A 319 8.34 -104.98 -24.42
C GLN A 319 9.08 -105.95 -25.36
N ARG A 320 8.57 -107.17 -25.56
CA ARG A 320 9.15 -108.13 -26.51
C ARG A 320 9.07 -107.64 -27.94
N TYR A 321 7.95 -107.04 -28.35
CA TYR A 321 7.80 -106.45 -29.68
C TYR A 321 8.75 -105.26 -29.88
N GLY A 322 8.93 -104.41 -28.87
CA GLY A 322 9.90 -103.32 -28.89
C GLY A 322 11.35 -103.80 -29.03
N LYS A 323 11.71 -104.93 -28.42
CA LYS A 323 13.02 -105.56 -28.61
C LYS A 323 13.18 -106.12 -30.03
N LEU A 324 12.17 -106.86 -30.52
CA LEU A 324 12.19 -107.45 -31.86
C LEU A 324 12.30 -106.38 -32.96
N ALA A 325 11.61 -105.25 -32.81
CA ALA A 325 11.69 -104.14 -33.76
C ALA A 325 13.11 -103.57 -33.87
N ARG A 326 13.81 -103.44 -32.73
CA ARG A 326 15.22 -102.99 -32.70
C ARG A 326 16.16 -104.01 -33.33
N GLU A 327 15.93 -105.30 -33.11
CA GLU A 327 16.71 -106.38 -33.74
C GLU A 327 16.52 -106.38 -35.26
N VAL A 328 15.29 -106.19 -35.76
CA VAL A 328 15.01 -106.09 -37.21
C VAL A 328 15.69 -104.86 -37.83
N GLU A 329 15.73 -103.73 -37.12
CA GLU A 329 16.49 -102.56 -37.57
C GLU A 329 18.00 -102.83 -37.60
N ALA A 330 18.56 -103.54 -36.61
CA ALA A 330 19.97 -103.91 -36.58
C ALA A 330 20.36 -104.83 -37.76
N VAL A 331 19.56 -105.87 -38.03
CA VAL A 331 19.80 -106.79 -39.18
C VAL A 331 19.71 -106.05 -40.51
N LYS A 332 18.80 -105.08 -40.66
CA LYS A 332 18.72 -104.21 -41.85
C LYS A 332 19.98 -103.35 -42.05
N VAL A 333 20.63 -102.91 -40.96
CA VAL A 333 21.88 -102.16 -41.04
C VAL A 333 23.06 -103.06 -41.43
N GLU A 334 23.10 -104.31 -40.96
CA GLU A 334 24.15 -105.27 -41.33
C GLU A 334 24.07 -105.72 -42.79
N LEU A 335 22.85 -105.95 -43.33
CA LEU A 335 22.66 -106.26 -44.75
C LEU A 335 23.18 -105.14 -45.68
N ARG A 336 22.99 -103.86 -45.31
CA ARG A 336 23.53 -102.72 -46.07
C ARG A 336 25.05 -102.60 -46.04
N ARG A 337 25.75 -103.36 -45.20
CA ARG A 337 27.22 -103.37 -45.08
C ARG A 337 27.89 -104.48 -45.91
N LEU A 338 27.11 -105.41 -46.45
CA LEU A 338 27.58 -106.55 -47.25
C LEU A 338 27.31 -106.41 -48.76
N GLU A 339 26.68 -105.30 -49.19
CA GLU A 339 26.55 -104.84 -50.58
C GLU A 339 27.54 -103.69 -50.86
#